data_AF-A0A134BD43-F1
#
_entry.id   AF-A0A134BD43-F1
#
_cell.length_a   1.000
_cell.length_b   1.000
_cell.length_c   1.000
_cell.angle_alpha   90.00
_cell.angle_beta   90.00
_cell.angle_gamma   90.00
#
_symmetry.space_group_name_H-M   'P 1'
#
loop_
_entity.id
_entity.type
_entity.pdbx_description
1 polymer ?
#
loop_
_entity_poly.entity_id
_entity_poly.type
_entity_poly.pdbx_seq_one_letter_code
_entity_poly.pdbx_strand_id
1 'polypeptide(L)'
;MTSEPLDQYTEICRDAIKGLSAKLGKTFENLLLEILLLYMAIQRKIIFTQMERYGIHCEQTYRKNFNLSRAKCINWVKFNLSLSRRYLNMDGLLAIAIDPNYISKSGKKPPHVGTFWSGCAGSMKHRLEIMGLALVDVYANNCMMLRAHQTPSTGELELRSMTLV
;
A
#
# COMPACT_ATOMS: atom_id res chain seq x y z
N MET A 1 -7.78 -11.30 29.38
CA MET A 1 -6.95 -12.13 28.49
C MET A 1 -6.51 -11.25 27.35
N THR A 2 -5.22 -10.94 27.25
CA THR A 2 -4.69 -10.23 26.08
C THR A 2 -4.78 -11.19 24.90
N SER A 3 -5.53 -10.83 23.86
CA SER A 3 -5.55 -11.56 22.60
C SER A 3 -4.13 -11.68 22.04
N GLU A 4 -3.82 -12.76 21.33
CA GLU A 4 -2.52 -12.91 20.67
C GLU A 4 -2.25 -11.69 19.76
N PRO A 5 -1.01 -11.19 19.63
CA PRO A 5 -0.74 -9.97 18.85
C PRO A 5 -1.28 -10.00 17.41
N LEU A 6 -1.32 -11.18 16.78
CA LEU A 6 -1.90 -11.37 15.45
C LEU A 6 -3.44 -11.26 15.46
N ASP A 7 -4.10 -11.74 16.51
CA ASP A 7 -5.55 -11.58 16.67
C ASP A 7 -5.90 -10.11 16.81
N GLN A 8 -5.12 -9.36 17.61
CA GLN A 8 -5.31 -7.93 17.77
C GLN A 8 -5.14 -7.20 16.44
N TYR A 9 -4.10 -7.52 15.67
CA TYR A 9 -3.87 -6.95 14.34
C TYR A 9 -5.04 -7.24 13.38
N THR A 10 -5.53 -8.49 13.39
CA THR A 10 -6.65 -8.92 12.54
C THR A 10 -7.91 -8.10 12.83
N GLU A 11 -8.23 -7.89 14.10
CA GLU A 11 -9.39 -7.12 14.50
C GLU A 11 -9.25 -5.62 14.17
N ILE A 12 -8.06 -5.04 14.32
CA ILE A 12 -7.78 -3.67 13.87
C ILE A 12 -8.01 -3.53 12.36
N CYS A 13 -7.48 -4.45 11.56
CA CYS A 13 -7.69 -4.44 10.11
C CYS A 13 -9.17 -4.64 9.74
N ARG A 14 -9.87 -5.52 10.46
CA ARG A 14 -11.31 -5.78 10.24
C ARG A 14 -12.13 -4.52 10.49
N ASP A 15 -11.86 -3.81 11.58
CA ASP A 15 -12.56 -2.55 11.89
C ASP A 15 -12.28 -1.46 10.85
N ALA A 16 -11.03 -1.33 10.39
CA ALA A 16 -10.69 -0.41 9.31
C ALA A 16 -11.39 -0.76 7.98
N ILE A 17 -11.57 -2.06 7.69
CA ILE A 17 -12.33 -2.52 6.50
C ILE A 17 -13.81 -2.19 6.63
N LYS A 18 -14.43 -2.32 7.81
CA LYS A 18 -15.83 -1.93 8.04
C LYS A 18 -16.07 -0.44 7.78
N GLY A 19 -15.05 0.40 8.03
CA GLY A 19 -15.08 1.84 7.75
C GLY A 19 -14.97 2.22 6.27
N LEU A 20 -14.81 1.25 5.35
CA LEU A 20 -14.79 1.51 3.92
C LEU A 20 -16.18 1.88 3.40
N SER A 21 -16.23 2.79 2.43
CA SER A 21 -17.51 3.28 1.87
C SER A 21 -18.26 2.26 1.03
N ALA A 22 -17.56 1.26 0.48
CA ALA A 22 -18.17 0.18 -0.27
C ALA A 22 -18.01 -1.12 0.53
N LYS A 23 -19.13 -1.84 0.71
CA LYS A 23 -19.11 -3.13 1.40
C LYS A 23 -18.36 -4.16 0.55
N LEU A 24 -17.27 -4.69 1.08
CA LEU A 24 -16.56 -5.80 0.45
C LEU A 24 -17.38 -7.09 0.59
N GLY A 25 -17.37 -7.93 -0.44
CA GLY A 25 -17.95 -9.27 -0.34
C GLY A 25 -17.21 -10.08 0.71
N LYS A 26 -17.93 -10.86 1.52
CA LYS A 26 -17.35 -11.52 2.71
C LYS A 26 -16.14 -12.40 2.39
N THR A 27 -16.19 -13.14 1.28
CA THR A 27 -15.08 -13.96 0.81
C THR A 27 -13.83 -13.12 0.51
N PHE A 28 -14.00 -11.94 -0.09
CA PHE A 28 -12.88 -11.05 -0.39
C PHE A 28 -12.37 -10.32 0.85
N GLU A 29 -13.25 -9.95 1.79
CA GLU A 29 -12.85 -9.40 3.09
C GLU A 29 -11.96 -10.38 3.85
N ASN A 30 -12.35 -11.65 3.94
CA ASN A 30 -11.56 -12.68 4.62
C ASN A 30 -10.20 -12.89 3.93
N LEU A 31 -10.18 -12.95 2.60
CA LEU A 31 -8.94 -13.07 1.83
C LEU A 31 -8.04 -11.84 2.03
N LEU A 32 -8.61 -10.64 2.07
CA LEU A 32 -7.85 -9.41 2.30
C LEU A 32 -7.20 -9.41 3.69
N LEU A 33 -7.93 -9.82 4.72
CA LEU A 33 -7.39 -9.96 6.07
C LEU A 33 -6.23 -10.97 6.12
N GLU A 34 -6.39 -12.11 5.46
CA GLU A 34 -5.30 -13.09 5.35
C GLU A 34 -4.08 -12.50 4.62
N ILE A 35 -4.28 -11.80 3.51
CA ILE A 35 -3.18 -11.15 2.79
C ILE A 35 -2.45 -10.15 3.69
N LEU A 36 -3.18 -9.31 4.45
CA LEU A 36 -2.59 -8.35 5.40
C LEU A 36 -1.79 -9.06 6.51
N LEU A 37 -2.29 -10.19 7.03
CA LEU A 37 -1.54 -11.02 7.97
C LEU A 37 -0.28 -11.62 7.35
N LEU A 38 -0.36 -12.12 6.12
CA LEU A 38 0.80 -12.64 5.39
C LEU A 38 1.85 -11.56 5.14
N TYR A 39 1.45 -10.30 4.96
CA TYR A 39 2.39 -9.17 4.88
C TYR A 39 3.20 -8.99 6.17
N MET A 40 2.61 -9.31 7.33
CA MET A 40 3.30 -9.25 8.62
C MET A 40 4.16 -10.49 8.89
N ALA A 41 3.71 -11.67 8.46
CA ALA A 41 4.38 -12.94 8.71
C ALA A 41 5.55 -13.22 7.75
N ILE A 42 5.41 -12.88 6.47
CA ILE A 42 6.42 -13.19 5.45
C ILE A 42 7.52 -12.13 5.50
N GLN A 43 8.71 -12.54 5.94
CA GLN A 43 9.87 -11.68 5.93
C GLN A 43 10.46 -11.56 4.51
N ARG A 44 10.91 -10.36 4.14
CA ARG A 44 11.59 -10.01 2.87
C ARG A 44 10.66 -9.95 1.65
N LYS A 45 10.82 -10.85 0.69
CA LYS A 45 10.22 -10.74 -0.64
C LYS A 45 8.84 -11.38 -0.65
N ILE A 46 7.83 -10.53 -0.59
CA ILE A 46 6.43 -10.95 -0.58
C ILE A 46 5.96 -11.12 -2.03
N ILE A 47 5.76 -12.37 -2.44
CA ILE A 47 5.23 -12.75 -3.77
C ILE A 47 4.16 -13.82 -3.58
N PHE A 48 3.28 -14.01 -4.57
CA PHE A 48 2.13 -14.92 -4.46
C PHE A 48 2.51 -16.38 -4.17
N THR A 49 3.67 -16.86 -4.62
CA THR A 49 4.15 -18.21 -4.28
C THR A 49 4.59 -18.34 -2.82
N GLN A 50 5.05 -17.25 -2.20
CA GLN A 50 5.29 -17.24 -0.74
C GLN A 50 3.97 -17.15 0.01
N MET A 51 2.99 -16.38 -0.49
CA MET A 51 1.65 -16.35 0.10
C MET A 51 0.98 -17.73 0.06
N GLU A 52 1.16 -18.50 -1.02
CA GLU A 52 0.70 -19.90 -1.09
C GLU A 52 1.39 -20.81 -0.07
N ARG A 53 2.69 -20.61 0.17
CA ARG A 53 3.44 -21.41 1.14
C ARG A 53 2.97 -21.20 2.58
N TYR A 54 2.64 -19.96 2.94
CA TYR A 54 2.35 -19.58 4.32
C TYR A 54 0.86 -19.34 4.61
N GLY A 55 0.03 -19.21 3.58
CA GLY A 55 -1.42 -19.05 3.71
C GLY A 55 -2.19 -20.30 3.32
N ILE A 56 -3.52 -20.19 3.29
CA ILE A 56 -4.43 -21.33 3.09
C ILE A 56 -4.91 -21.49 1.64
N HIS A 57 -4.55 -20.55 0.76
CA HIS A 57 -4.96 -20.54 -0.63
C HIS A 57 -3.79 -20.76 -1.60
N CYS A 58 -4.09 -21.27 -2.80
CA CYS A 58 -3.09 -21.40 -3.85
C CYS A 58 -2.69 -20.04 -4.45
N GLU A 59 -1.54 -20.00 -5.11
CA GLU A 59 -0.97 -18.81 -5.76
C GLU A 59 -1.99 -18.11 -6.68
N GLN A 60 -2.73 -18.91 -7.46
CA GLN A 60 -3.70 -18.43 -8.42
C GLN A 60 -4.84 -17.64 -7.76
N THR A 61 -5.26 -18.04 -6.56
CA THR A 61 -6.32 -17.36 -5.80
C THR A 61 -5.88 -15.97 -5.35
N TYR A 62 -4.67 -15.84 -4.81
CA TYR A 62 -4.12 -14.52 -4.45
C TYR A 62 -3.97 -13.63 -5.68
N ARG A 63 -3.34 -14.16 -6.74
CA ARG A 63 -3.10 -13.41 -7.97
C ARG A 63 -4.39 -12.88 -8.59
N LYS A 64 -5.42 -13.72 -8.73
CA LYS A 64 -6.71 -13.32 -9.30
C LYS A 64 -7.37 -12.22 -8.47
N ASN A 65 -7.42 -12.35 -7.15
CA ASN A 65 -8.13 -11.38 -6.34
C ASN A 65 -7.38 -10.04 -6.19
N PHE A 66 -6.04 -10.05 -6.23
CA PHE A 66 -5.23 -8.84 -6.12
C PHE A 66 -5.04 -8.09 -7.47
N ASN A 67 -5.00 -8.81 -8.60
CA ASN A 67 -4.82 -8.20 -9.93
C ASN A 67 -6.13 -7.78 -10.61
N LEU A 68 -7.29 -8.21 -10.12
CA LEU A 68 -8.59 -7.83 -10.68
C LEU A 68 -9.07 -6.47 -10.14
N SER A 69 -10.15 -5.96 -10.74
CA SER A 69 -10.90 -4.77 -10.29
C SER A 69 -11.18 -4.73 -8.79
N ARG A 70 -11.26 -5.88 -8.12
CA ARG A 70 -11.55 -6.01 -6.69
C ARG A 70 -10.55 -5.29 -5.78
N ALA A 71 -9.24 -5.41 -6.02
CA ALA A 71 -8.26 -4.64 -5.24
C ALA A 71 -8.33 -3.14 -5.55
N LYS A 72 -8.76 -2.75 -6.76
CA LYS A 72 -9.03 -1.35 -7.12
C LYS A 72 -10.30 -0.80 -6.45
N CYS A 73 -11.22 -1.66 -6.01
CA CYS A 73 -12.41 -1.27 -5.24
C CYS A 73 -12.08 -0.87 -3.80
N ILE A 74 -10.89 -1.23 -3.29
CA ILE A 74 -10.48 -0.86 -1.93
C ILE A 74 -10.06 0.60 -1.93
N ASN A 75 -10.71 1.41 -1.10
CA ASN A 75 -10.25 2.76 -0.82
C ASN A 75 -9.13 2.72 0.22
N TRP A 76 -7.89 2.50 -0.25
CA TRP A 76 -6.70 2.41 0.59
C TRP A 76 -6.45 3.68 1.43
N VAL A 77 -6.81 4.86 0.91
CA VAL A 77 -6.70 6.11 1.67
C VAL A 77 -7.63 6.08 2.88
N LYS A 78 -8.89 5.68 2.71
CA LYS A 78 -9.84 5.56 3.84
C LYS A 78 -9.42 4.49 4.83
N PHE A 79 -8.96 3.33 4.34
CA PHE A 79 -8.42 2.28 5.20
C PHE A 79 -7.27 2.81 6.07
N ASN A 80 -6.25 3.41 5.46
CA ASN A 80 -5.09 3.94 6.18
C ASN A 80 -5.43 5.15 7.06
N LEU A 81 -6.38 5.98 6.65
CA LEU A 81 -6.88 7.08 7.47
C LEU A 81 -7.62 6.56 8.71
N SER A 82 -8.39 5.48 8.58
CA SER A 82 -9.03 4.81 9.73
C SER A 82 -7.98 4.32 10.73
N LEU A 83 -6.88 3.75 10.25
CA LEU A 83 -5.75 3.37 11.10
C LEU A 83 -5.08 4.61 11.72
N SER A 84 -4.86 5.66 10.93
CA SER A 84 -4.24 6.90 11.40
C SER A 84 -5.04 7.53 12.55
N ARG A 85 -6.37 7.57 12.45
CA ARG A 85 -7.25 8.08 13.52
C ARG A 85 -7.16 7.29 14.83
N ARG A 86 -6.72 6.03 14.76
CA ARG A 86 -6.54 5.18 15.94
C ARG A 86 -5.22 5.45 16.66
N TYR A 87 -4.20 5.90 15.93
CA TYR A 87 -2.82 5.95 16.43
C TYR A 87 -2.20 7.35 16.46
N LEU A 88 -2.74 8.31 15.72
CA LEU A 88 -2.30 9.70 15.71
C LEU A 88 -3.26 10.57 16.50
N ASN A 89 -2.76 11.67 17.07
CA ASN A 89 -3.61 12.67 17.70
C ASN A 89 -4.29 13.53 16.64
N MET A 90 -5.55 13.19 16.33
CA MET A 90 -6.29 13.87 15.27
C MET A 90 -6.69 15.32 15.60
N ASP A 91 -6.67 15.68 16.88
CA ASP A 91 -6.96 17.04 17.37
C ASP A 91 -5.69 17.90 17.50
N GLY A 92 -4.51 17.30 17.26
CA GLY A 92 -3.22 17.98 17.30
C GLY A 92 -2.85 18.70 16.00
N LEU A 93 -1.61 19.20 15.94
CA LEU A 93 -1.06 19.75 14.71
C LEU A 93 -0.67 18.60 13.76
N LEU A 94 -1.45 18.44 12.69
CA LEU A 94 -1.20 17.47 11.65
C LEU A 94 -0.61 18.13 10.39
N ALA A 95 0.33 17.46 9.75
CA ALA A 95 0.86 17.82 8.45
C ALA A 95 0.65 16.70 7.43
N ILE A 96 0.52 17.08 6.16
CA ILE A 96 0.50 16.13 5.04
C ILE A 96 1.90 16.13 4.41
N ALA A 97 2.58 14.99 4.49
CA ALA A 97 3.85 14.79 3.80
C ALA A 97 3.59 14.18 2.42
N ILE A 98 4.17 14.78 1.39
CA ILE A 98 4.13 14.31 0.01
C ILE A 98 5.57 14.18 -0.45
N ASP A 99 5.97 12.99 -0.85
CA ASP A 99 7.35 12.74 -1.25
C ASP A 99 7.44 11.66 -2.35
N PRO A 100 7.97 12.01 -3.54
CA PRO A 100 8.31 11.02 -4.56
C PRO A 100 9.52 10.21 -4.11
N ASN A 101 9.30 8.93 -3.93
CA ASN A 101 10.31 7.99 -3.48
C ASN A 101 10.79 7.11 -4.64
N TYR A 102 12.09 6.96 -4.73
CA TYR A 102 12.72 6.06 -5.69
C TYR A 102 12.69 4.62 -5.18
N ILE A 103 12.18 3.70 -6.01
CA ILE A 103 12.13 2.27 -5.70
C ILE A 103 12.96 1.44 -6.68
N SER A 104 13.70 0.49 -6.13
CA SER A 104 14.48 -0.43 -6.94
C SER A 104 13.56 -1.35 -7.75
N LYS A 105 13.97 -1.68 -8.98
CA LYS A 105 13.20 -2.57 -9.83
C LYS A 105 13.22 -3.98 -9.25
N SER A 106 12.08 -4.67 -9.28
CA SER A 106 12.02 -6.12 -9.10
C SER A 106 11.58 -6.78 -10.42
N GLY A 107 12.33 -7.78 -10.88
CA GLY A 107 12.03 -8.50 -12.13
C GLY A 107 12.62 -7.86 -13.41
N LYS A 108 12.27 -8.46 -14.57
CA LYS A 108 12.85 -8.12 -15.88
C LYS A 108 12.17 -6.93 -16.57
N LYS A 109 10.84 -6.80 -16.46
CA LYS A 109 10.03 -5.78 -17.13
C LYS A 109 8.90 -5.27 -16.20
N PRO A 110 9.21 -4.55 -15.10
CA PRO A 110 8.15 -3.95 -14.30
C PRO A 110 7.40 -2.88 -15.10
N PRO A 111 6.09 -2.68 -14.86
CA PRO A 111 5.34 -1.59 -15.49
C PRO A 111 5.82 -0.23 -14.96
N HIS A 112 5.59 0.82 -15.75
CA HIS A 112 5.93 2.21 -15.42
C HIS A 112 7.42 2.46 -15.12
N VAL A 113 8.32 1.66 -15.70
CA VAL A 113 9.75 1.98 -15.68
C VAL A 113 9.99 3.23 -16.52
N GLY A 114 10.60 4.22 -15.90
CA GLY A 114 10.90 5.52 -16.48
C GLY A 114 12.21 6.06 -15.95
N THR A 115 12.50 7.30 -16.31
CA THR A 115 13.69 8.02 -15.87
C THR A 115 13.24 9.11 -14.91
N PHE A 116 13.59 8.98 -13.63
CA PHE A 116 13.12 9.84 -12.54
C PHE A 116 14.30 10.44 -11.78
N TRP A 117 14.14 11.63 -11.20
CA TRP A 117 15.19 12.29 -10.41
C TRP A 117 15.35 11.58 -9.06
N SER A 118 16.57 11.16 -8.73
CA SER A 118 16.88 10.63 -7.40
C SER A 118 17.65 11.68 -6.61
N GLY A 119 17.03 12.24 -5.56
CA GLY A 119 17.67 13.19 -4.66
C GLY A 119 18.94 12.61 -4.02
N CYS A 120 18.89 11.37 -3.51
CA CYS A 120 20.04 10.70 -2.91
C CYS A 120 21.21 10.51 -3.88
N ALA A 121 20.94 10.31 -5.18
CA ALA A 121 21.97 10.10 -6.19
C ALA A 121 22.33 11.38 -6.96
N GLY A 122 21.68 12.52 -6.68
CA GLY A 122 21.84 13.79 -7.39
C GLY A 122 21.71 13.68 -8.92
N SER A 123 20.94 12.71 -9.42
CA SER A 123 20.88 12.40 -10.85
C SER A 123 19.61 11.64 -11.25
N MET A 124 19.27 11.73 -12.54
CA MET A 124 18.19 10.95 -13.15
C MET A 124 18.57 9.45 -13.19
N LYS A 125 17.63 8.58 -12.79
CA LYS A 125 17.81 7.12 -12.75
C LYS A 125 16.68 6.41 -13.49
N HIS A 126 17.05 5.41 -14.29
CA HIS A 126 16.09 4.59 -15.03
C HIS A 126 15.54 3.44 -14.16
N ARG A 127 14.51 3.72 -13.34
CA ARG A 127 13.79 2.75 -12.49
C ARG A 127 12.33 3.16 -12.25
N LEU A 128 11.81 2.90 -11.06
CA LEU A 128 10.44 3.15 -10.63
C LEU A 128 10.46 4.30 -9.63
N GLU A 129 9.42 5.13 -9.69
CA GLU A 129 9.14 6.15 -8.69
C GLU A 129 7.74 5.90 -8.12
N ILE A 130 7.59 6.16 -6.83
CA ILE A 130 6.32 6.08 -6.13
C ILE A 130 6.10 7.35 -5.33
N MET A 131 4.99 8.04 -5.57
CA MET A 131 4.57 9.18 -4.76
C MET A 131 3.97 8.66 -3.46
N GLY A 132 4.65 8.93 -2.35
CA GLY A 132 4.14 8.69 -1.01
C GLY A 132 3.28 9.86 -0.55
N LEU A 133 2.16 9.55 0.11
CA LEU A 133 1.32 10.49 0.84
C LEU A 133 1.18 9.97 2.26
N ALA A 134 1.54 10.80 3.24
CA ALA A 134 1.49 10.43 4.65
C ALA A 134 0.88 11.54 5.51
N LEU A 135 0.30 11.12 6.64
CA LEU A 135 -0.18 12.01 7.69
C LEU A 135 0.84 12.02 8.83
N VAL A 136 1.32 13.19 9.20
CA VAL A 136 2.33 13.40 10.23
C VAL A 136 1.70 14.10 11.41
N ASP A 137 1.83 13.51 12.60
CA ASP A 137 1.58 14.16 13.87
C ASP A 137 2.85 14.86 14.31
N VAL A 138 2.84 16.20 14.24
CA VAL A 138 4.04 17.03 14.41
C VAL A 138 4.55 16.97 15.84
N TYR A 139 3.66 16.95 16.83
CA TYR A 139 4.05 16.96 18.24
C TYR A 139 4.47 15.58 18.72
N ALA A 140 3.79 14.53 18.27
CA ALA A 140 4.17 13.16 18.61
C ALA A 140 5.38 12.65 17.82
N ASN A 141 5.81 13.38 16.78
CA ASN A 141 6.84 12.96 15.83
C ASN A 141 6.53 11.57 15.21
N ASN A 142 5.25 11.33 14.93
CA ASN A 142 4.74 10.08 14.39
C ASN A 142 4.17 10.30 12.98
N CYS A 143 4.19 9.25 12.17
CA CYS A 143 3.74 9.33 10.78
C CYS A 143 3.03 8.04 10.36
N MET A 144 1.96 8.17 9.58
CA MET A 144 1.22 7.06 8.99
C MET A 144 1.06 7.27 7.48
N MET A 145 1.43 6.26 6.69
CA MET A 145 1.29 6.30 5.23
C MET A 145 -0.20 6.20 4.85
N LEU A 146 -0.72 7.19 4.13
CA LEU A 146 -2.09 7.20 3.62
C LEU A 146 -2.18 6.53 2.25
N ARG A 147 -1.21 6.78 1.37
CA ARG A 147 -1.19 6.23 0.01
C ARG A 147 0.22 6.15 -0.52
N ALA A 148 0.44 5.18 -1.38
CA ALA A 148 1.59 5.15 -2.27
C ALA A 148 1.05 4.97 -3.70
N HIS A 149 1.40 5.87 -4.62
CA HIS A 149 0.95 5.82 -6.01
C HIS A 149 2.13 5.78 -6.95
N GLN A 150 2.23 4.73 -7.75
CA GLN A 150 3.34 4.59 -8.69
C GLN A 150 3.23 5.66 -9.77
N THR A 151 4.32 6.41 -9.99
CA THR A 151 4.39 7.40 -11.06
C THR A 151 4.39 6.67 -12.41
N PRO A 152 3.48 7.01 -13.35
CA PRO A 152 3.51 6.44 -14.69
C PRO A 152 4.82 6.80 -15.43
N SER A 153 5.23 5.96 -16.38
CA SER A 153 6.40 6.29 -17.21
C SER A 153 6.08 7.43 -18.18
N THR A 154 7.11 8.13 -18.65
CA THR A 154 6.97 9.24 -19.61
C THR A 154 6.13 8.84 -20.84
N GLY A 155 6.41 7.68 -21.44
CA GLY A 155 5.65 7.20 -22.60
C GLY A 155 4.17 6.93 -22.30
N GLU A 156 3.81 6.58 -21.07
CA GLU A 156 2.39 6.42 -20.69
C GLU A 156 1.71 7.76 -20.40
N LEU A 157 2.45 8.73 -19.85
CA LEU A 157 1.94 10.09 -19.68
C LEU A 157 1.67 10.74 -21.04
N GLU A 158 2.57 10.58 -22.01
CA GLU A 158 2.39 11.05 -23.38
C GLU A 158 1.11 10.49 -24.02
N LEU A 159 0.87 9.18 -23.88
CA LEU A 159 -0.36 8.53 -24.35
C LEU A 159 -1.63 9.09 -23.69
N ARG A 160 -1.51 9.67 -22.49
CA ARG A 160 -2.60 10.33 -21.75
C ARG A 160 -2.65 11.84 -21.97
N SER A 161 -1.79 12.39 -22.84
CA SER A 161 -1.61 13.83 -23.02
C SER A 161 -1.30 14.57 -21.72
N MET A 162 -0.48 13.95 -20.87
CA MET A 162 -0.03 14.47 -19.58
C MET A 162 1.50 14.57 -19.52
N THR A 163 1.99 15.38 -18.60
CA THR A 163 3.41 15.56 -18.26
C THR A 163 3.54 15.61 -16.73
N LEU A 164 4.73 15.31 -16.20
CA LEU A 164 5.02 15.46 -14.77
C LEU A 164 5.25 16.92 -14.35
N VAL A 165 5.50 17.79 -15.34
CA VAL A 165 5.69 19.25 -15.21
C VAL A 165 4.51 19.96 -15.84
#